data_AF-A0A8T2QCN4-F1
#
_entry.id   AF-A0A8T2QCN4-F1
#
_cell.length_a   1.000
_cell.length_b   1.000
_cell.length_c   1.000
_cell.angle_alpha   90.00
_cell.angle_beta   90.00
_cell.angle_gamma   90.00
#
_symmetry.space_group_name_H-M   'P 1'
#
loop_
_entity.id
_entity.type
_entity.pdbx_description
1 polymer ?
#
loop_
_entity_poly.entity_id
_entity_poly.type
_entity_poly.pdbx_seq_one_letter_code
_entity_poly.pdbx_strand_id
1 'polypeptide(L)' 'MGRLALFSTMIMLLLRCLSGVMIQASDVSALMAFKRGISRDIHNILGSWDPSLATPLGWFHVTCDAAGRVIRLFVFQTR' A
#
# COMPACT_ATOMS: atom_id res chain seq x y z
N MET A 1 7.15 -40.12 16.14
CA MET A 1 6.71 -39.33 14.97
C MET A 1 6.48 -37.83 15.29
N GLY A 2 5.94 -37.46 16.47
CA GLY A 2 5.66 -36.04 16.79
C GLY A 2 6.86 -35.09 16.96
N ARG A 3 8.02 -35.57 17.44
CA ARG A 3 9.20 -34.70 17.67
C ARG A 3 9.77 -34.14 16.37
N LEU A 4 9.82 -34.93 15.30
CA LEU A 4 10.28 -34.50 13.98
C LEU A 4 9.33 -33.47 13.35
N ALA A 5 8.01 -33.61 13.60
CA ALA A 5 7.01 -32.64 13.15
C ALA A 5 7.19 -31.28 13.83
N LEU A 6 7.49 -31.25 15.15
CA LEU A 6 7.77 -30.02 15.88
C LEU A 6 9.03 -29.31 15.40
N PHE A 7 10.10 -30.05 15.12
CA PHE A 7 11.31 -29.46 14.52
C PHE A 7 11.06 -28.90 13.12
N SER A 8 10.30 -29.63 12.30
CA SER A 8 9.93 -29.20 10.96
C SER A 8 9.07 -27.92 10.98
N THR A 9 8.08 -27.82 11.87
CA THR A 9 7.26 -26.61 12.00
C THR A 9 8.06 -25.42 12.52
N MET A 10 8.96 -25.64 13.48
CA MET A 10 9.83 -24.58 14.00
C MET A 10 10.79 -24.04 12.92
N ILE A 11 11.35 -24.93 12.09
CA ILE A 11 12.18 -24.56 10.93
C ILE A 11 11.35 -23.79 9.90
N MET A 12 10.12 -24.20 9.59
CA MET A 12 9.23 -23.48 8.67
C MET A 12 8.88 -22.07 9.18
N LEU A 13 8.70 -21.91 10.50
CA LEU A 13 8.47 -20.61 11.13
C LEU A 13 9.72 -19.72 11.07
N LEU A 14 10.90 -20.28 11.34
CA LEU A 14 12.18 -19.57 11.24
C LEU A 14 12.46 -19.13 9.80
N LEU A 15 12.19 -19.98 8.80
CA LEU A 15 12.34 -19.66 7.38
C LEU A 15 11.41 -18.52 6.95
N ARG A 16 10.18 -18.45 7.48
CA ARG A 16 9.23 -17.34 7.23
C ARG A 16 9.66 -16.03 7.89
N CYS A 17 10.23 -16.08 9.08
CA CYS A 17 10.79 -14.90 9.75
C CYS A 17 12.03 -14.38 9.01
N LEU A 18 12.90 -15.29 8.55
CA LEU A 18 14.12 -14.94 7.82
C LEU A 18 13.83 -14.44 6.40
N SER A 19 12.76 -14.93 5.77
CA SER A 19 12.39 -14.54 4.41
C SER A 19 11.93 -13.09 4.29
N GLY A 20 11.85 -12.34 5.41
CA GLY A 20 11.76 -10.88 5.45
C GLY A 20 11.01 -10.31 4.26
N VAL A 21 9.75 -10.74 4.08
CA VAL A 21 8.98 -10.35 2.89
C VAL A 21 8.61 -8.88 3.10
N MET A 22 9.54 -8.02 2.68
CA MET A 22 9.28 -6.63 2.41
C MET A 22 8.37 -6.64 1.18
N ILE A 23 7.06 -6.78 1.37
CA ILE A 23 6.12 -6.36 0.34
C ILE A 23 6.36 -4.86 0.25
N GLN A 24 7.19 -4.44 -0.71
CA GLN A 24 7.36 -3.04 -1.00
C GLN A 24 6.03 -2.57 -1.56
N ALA A 25 5.18 -2.04 -0.69
CA ALA A 25 3.88 -1.55 -1.07
C ALA A 25 4.09 -0.47 -2.14
N SER A 26 3.47 -0.66 -3.30
CA SER A 26 3.47 0.37 -4.33
C SER A 26 2.81 1.63 -3.79
N ASP A 27 3.21 2.79 -4.30
CA ASP A 27 2.60 4.07 -3.91
C ASP A 27 1.08 4.05 -4.15
N VAL A 28 0.64 3.34 -5.20
CA VAL A 28 -0.78 3.04 -5.47
C VAL A 28 -1.44 2.33 -4.28
N SER A 29 -0.81 1.26 -3.77
CA SER A 29 -1.35 0.49 -2.63
C SER A 29 -1.41 1.35 -1.36
N ALA A 30 -0.38 2.16 -1.11
CA ALA A 30 -0.32 3.08 0.03
C ALA A 30 -1.41 4.15 -0.04
N LEU A 31 -1.61 4.77 -1.21
CA LEU A 31 -2.65 5.77 -1.42
C LEU A 31 -4.06 5.17 -1.36
N MET A 32 -4.27 3.96 -1.86
CA MET A 32 -5.57 3.28 -1.72
C MET A 32 -5.87 2.95 -0.25
N ALA A 33 -4.86 2.58 0.55
CA ALA A 33 -5.02 2.42 1.99
C ALA A 33 -5.38 3.77 2.67
N PHE A 34 -4.74 4.87 2.27
CA PHE A 34 -5.09 6.22 2.73
C PHE A 34 -6.55 6.59 2.38
N LYS A 35 -6.97 6.38 1.13
CA LYS A 35 -8.35 6.64 0.66
C LYS A 35 -9.39 5.86 1.47
N ARG A 36 -9.11 4.61 1.84
CA ARG A 36 -10.00 3.80 2.70
C ARG A 36 -10.16 4.37 4.11
N GLY A 37 -9.18 5.11 4.61
CA GLY A 37 -9.26 5.81 5.90
C GLY A 37 -10.19 7.03 5.89
N ILE A 38 -10.59 7.51 4.70
CA ILE A 38 -11.46 8.67 4.55
C ILE A 38 -12.90 8.16 4.43
N SER A 39 -13.68 8.33 5.50
CA SER A 39 -15.04 7.78 5.58
C SER A 39 -16.06 8.49 4.68
N ARG A 40 -15.82 9.76 4.32
CA ARG A 40 -16.75 10.54 3.51
C ARG A 40 -16.00 11.52 2.61
N ASP A 41 -16.00 11.23 1.31
CA ASP A 41 -15.46 12.11 0.28
C ASP A 41 -16.60 12.89 -0.41
N ILE A 42 -17.14 13.91 0.27
CA ILE A 42 -18.35 14.65 -0.18
C ILE A 42 -18.15 15.32 -1.54
N HIS A 43 -16.94 15.82 -1.77
CA HIS A 43 -16.61 16.57 -2.98
C HIS A 43 -15.95 15.70 -4.06
N ASN A 44 -15.91 14.37 -3.88
CA ASN A 44 -15.28 13.42 -4.80
C ASN A 44 -13.83 13.83 -5.18
N ILE A 45 -13.08 14.35 -4.21
CA ILE A 45 -11.71 14.86 -4.41
C ILE A 45 -10.77 13.73 -4.83
N LEU A 46 -11.03 12.53 -4.33
CA LEU A 46 -10.23 11.32 -4.62
C LEU A 46 -10.83 10.51 -5.78
N GLY A 47 -11.78 11.07 -6.53
CA GLY A 47 -12.50 10.38 -7.60
C GLY A 47 -11.61 9.92 -8.76
N SER A 48 -10.53 10.65 -9.05
CA SER A 48 -9.57 10.30 -10.10
C SER A 48 -8.58 9.21 -9.72
N TRP A 49 -8.60 8.75 -8.46
CA TRP A 49 -7.66 7.72 -7.99
C TRP A 49 -8.13 6.34 -8.43
N ASP A 50 -7.45 5.79 -9.42
CA ASP A 50 -7.74 4.49 -10.05
C ASP A 50 -6.69 3.43 -9.69
N PRO A 51 -7.05 2.40 -8.90
CA PRO A 51 -6.11 1.36 -8.48
C PRO A 51 -5.64 0.43 -9.60
N SER A 52 -6.23 0.47 -10.80
CA SER A 52 -5.82 -0.36 -11.93
C SER A 52 -4.51 0.10 -12.58
N LEU A 53 -4.10 1.34 -12.30
CA LEU A 53 -2.88 1.94 -12.84
C LEU A 53 -1.63 1.49 -12.07
N ALA A 54 -0.52 1.35 -12.79
CA ALA A 54 0.77 0.96 -12.21
C ALA A 54 1.40 2.09 -11.35
N THR A 55 1.06 3.34 -11.64
CA THR A 55 1.56 4.55 -10.96
C THR A 55 0.40 5.52 -10.72
N PRO A 56 0.44 6.32 -9.64
CA PRO A 56 -0.56 7.36 -9.39
C PRO A 56 -0.35 8.64 -10.22
N LEU A 57 0.49 8.59 -11.26
CA LEU A 57 0.71 9.72 -12.16
C LEU A 57 -0.61 10.16 -12.82
N GLY A 58 -0.92 11.45 -12.71
CA GLY A 58 -2.17 12.01 -13.24
C GLY A 58 -3.36 11.93 -12.28
N TRP A 59 -3.23 11.26 -11.13
CA TRP A 59 -4.24 11.38 -10.07
C TRP A 59 -4.29 12.80 -9.54
N PHE A 60 -5.49 13.30 -9.31
CA PHE A 60 -5.65 14.64 -8.74
C PHE A 60 -5.05 14.69 -7.35
N HIS A 61 -4.49 15.85 -7.02
CA HIS A 61 -3.91 16.15 -5.72
C HIS A 61 -2.66 15.33 -5.35
N VAL A 62 -2.14 14.51 -6.27
CA VAL A 62 -0.90 13.76 -6.13
C VAL A 62 0.15 14.37 -7.03
N THR A 63 1.34 14.65 -6.50
CA THR A 63 2.51 15.04 -7.30
C THR A 63 3.54 13.92 -7.22
N CYS A 64 3.98 13.47 -8.39
CA CYS A 64 5.03 12.47 -8.52
C CYS A 64 6.33 13.11 -9.02
N ASP A 65 7.47 12.47 -8.73
CA ASP A 65 8.73 12.76 -9.39
C ASP A 65 8.80 12.16 -10.81
N ALA A 66 9.95 12.32 -11.48
CA ALA A 66 10.19 11.80 -12.81
C ALA A 66 10.18 10.25 -12.89
N ALA A 67 10.35 9.55 -11.77
CA ALA A 67 10.25 8.10 -11.68
C ALA A 67 8.82 7.61 -11.36
N GLY A 68 7.84 8.52 -11.31
CA GLY A 68 6.45 8.19 -10.97
C GLY A 68 6.24 7.86 -9.49
N ARG A 69 7.16 8.30 -8.61
CA ARG A 69 7.10 8.13 -7.15
C ARG A 69 6.43 9.34 -6.53
N VAL A 70 5.55 9.12 -5.56
CA VAL A 70 4.82 10.21 -4.90
C VAL A 70 5.77 11.04 -4.04
N ILE A 71 5.84 12.34 -4.30
CA ILE A 71 6.65 13.30 -3.52
C ILE A 71 5.80 14.32 -2.77
N ARG A 72 4.52 14.46 -3.13
CA ARG A 72 3.59 15.36 -2.45
C ARG A 72 2.16 14.88 -2.61
N LEU A 73 1.37 15.08 -1.55
CA LEU A 73 -0.07 14.84 -1.53
C LEU A 73 -0.76 16.11 -0.97
N PHE A 74 -1.77 16.63 -1.65
CA PHE A 74 -2.52 17.83 -1.23
C PHE A 74 -4.03 17.61 -1.25
N VAL A 75 -4.56 16.95 -0.22
CA VAL A 75 -5.99 16.68 -0.09
C VAL A 75 -6.57 17.61 0.97
N PHE A 76 -7.57 18.41 0.59
CA PHE A 76 -8.23 19.34 1.50
C PHE A 76 -9.76 19.22 1.39
N GLN A 77 -10.42 18.94 2.50
CA GLN A 77 -11.89 18.94 2.62
C GLN A 77 -12.27 19.70 3.89
N THR A 78 -13.05 20.77 3.74
CA THR A 78 -13.73 21.43 4.85
C THR A 78 -14.92 20.58 5.29
N ARG A 79 -15.10 20.46 6.61
CA ARG A 79 -16.28 19.81 7.19
C ARG A 79 -17.56 20.54 6.84
#